data_AF-A0A0Q6DU83-F1
#
_entry.id   AF-A0A0Q6DU83-F1
#
_cell.length_a   1.000
_cell.length_b   1.000
_cell.length_c   1.000
_cell.angle_alpha   90.00
_cell.angle_beta   90.00
_cell.angle_gamma   90.00
#
_symmetry.space_group_name_H-M   'P 1'
#
loop_
_entity.id
_entity.type
_entity.pdbx_description
1 polymer ?
#
loop_
_entity_poly.entity_id
_entity_poly.type
_entity_poly.pdbx_seq_one_letter_code
_entity_poly.pdbx_strand_id
1 'polypeptide(L)'
;MASVLDLVKAAAVRLQLPTPSTAIGNADPFTAQILGALFASADELLDRYPVNRLLPDRAWAKAADGTVKPAPTIDTDVVMIDEGLIKSAILWRWRSDNGFDYAEDFRTVEERLSRLGLAYTKTQRGDAIQL
;
A
#
# COMPACT_ATOMS: atom_id res chain seq x y z
N MET A 1 -7.50 2.96 7.78
CA MET A 1 -6.11 3.24 7.38
C MET A 1 -5.23 2.56 8.40
N ALA A 2 -4.44 1.60 7.92
CA ALA A 2 -3.62 0.72 8.74
C ALA A 2 -2.22 1.32 8.98
N SER A 3 -1.59 0.96 10.11
CA SER A 3 -0.17 1.24 10.34
C SER A 3 0.71 0.36 9.47
N VAL A 4 2.00 0.70 9.35
CA VAL A 4 2.98 -0.17 8.67
C VAL A 4 3.00 -1.56 9.29
N LEU A 5 3.03 -1.64 10.62
CA LEU A 5 3.06 -2.94 11.30
C LEU A 5 1.80 -3.75 11.03
N ASP A 6 0.64 -3.13 11.00
CA ASP A 6 -0.63 -3.81 10.67
C ASP A 6 -0.62 -4.38 9.26
N LEU A 7 -0.07 -3.65 8.28
CA LEU A 7 0.05 -4.11 6.90
C LEU A 7 1.01 -5.29 6.77
N VAL A 8 2.17 -5.20 7.40
CA VAL A 8 3.18 -6.27 7.38
C VAL A 8 2.64 -7.54 8.06
N LYS A 9 1.98 -7.41 9.22
CA LYS A 9 1.29 -8.53 9.87
C LYS A 9 0.21 -9.14 8.98
N ALA A 10 -0.61 -8.30 8.34
CA ALA A 10 -1.68 -8.76 7.47
C ALA A 10 -1.17 -9.50 6.22
N ALA A 11 0.01 -9.14 5.71
CA ALA A 11 0.67 -9.85 4.63
C ALA A 11 1.31 -11.16 5.13
N ALA A 12 2.04 -11.13 6.26
CA ALA A 12 2.67 -12.31 6.85
C ALA A 12 1.65 -13.44 7.08
N VAL A 13 0.49 -13.12 7.67
CA VAL A 13 -0.59 -14.10 7.90
C VAL A 13 -1.09 -14.72 6.59
N ARG A 14 -1.27 -13.92 5.53
CA ARG A 14 -1.73 -14.42 4.22
C ARG A 14 -0.70 -15.27 3.49
N LEU A 15 0.57 -14.96 3.70
CA LEU A 15 1.70 -15.70 3.15
C LEU A 15 2.09 -16.91 4.01
N GLN A 16 1.38 -17.15 5.13
CA GLN A 16 1.69 -18.21 6.10
C GLN A 16 3.11 -18.10 6.67
N LEU A 17 3.60 -16.86 6.82
CA LEU A 17 4.88 -16.53 7.41
C LEU A 17 4.73 -16.14 8.89
N PRO A 18 5.80 -16.26 9.70
CA PRO A 18 5.79 -15.78 11.08
C PRO A 18 5.33 -14.32 11.18
N THR A 19 4.39 -14.05 12.07
CA THR A 19 3.86 -12.69 12.25
C THR A 19 4.82 -11.86 13.11
N PRO A 20 5.41 -10.77 12.57
CA PRO A 20 6.39 -9.99 13.31
C PRO A 20 5.74 -9.12 14.39
N SER A 21 6.48 -8.85 15.48
CA SER A 21 6.10 -7.85 16.49
C SER A 21 6.58 -6.44 16.14
N THR A 22 7.64 -6.34 15.33
CA THR A 22 8.17 -5.10 14.75
C THR A 22 8.44 -5.29 13.26
N ALA A 23 8.18 -4.29 12.43
CA ALA A 23 8.48 -4.36 11.00
C ALA A 23 9.72 -3.55 10.65
N ILE A 24 9.70 -2.24 10.92
CA ILE A 24 10.83 -1.35 10.67
C ILE A 24 11.96 -1.65 11.66
N GLY A 25 13.16 -1.90 11.13
CA GLY A 25 14.33 -2.26 11.93
C GLY A 25 14.40 -3.75 12.33
N ASN A 26 13.48 -4.59 11.84
CA ASN A 26 13.54 -6.03 12.06
C ASN A 26 14.57 -6.68 11.11
N ALA A 27 15.44 -7.53 11.66
CA ALA A 27 16.50 -8.24 10.92
C ALA A 27 16.05 -9.58 10.32
N ASP A 28 14.85 -10.06 10.64
CA ASP A 28 14.28 -11.27 10.04
C ASP A 28 14.11 -11.11 8.51
N PRO A 29 14.69 -12.00 7.70
CA PRO A 29 14.60 -11.91 6.24
C PRO A 29 13.17 -11.89 5.70
N PHE A 30 12.25 -12.64 6.31
CA PHE A 30 10.85 -12.67 5.84
C PHE A 30 10.16 -11.34 6.08
N THR A 31 10.31 -10.78 7.27
CA THR A 31 9.80 -9.44 7.61
C THR A 31 10.40 -8.37 6.71
N ALA A 32 11.71 -8.42 6.47
CA ALA A 32 12.41 -7.50 5.58
C ALA A 32 11.91 -7.58 4.13
N GLN A 33 11.61 -8.78 3.62
CA GLN A 33 11.04 -8.96 2.28
C GLN A 33 9.62 -8.39 2.17
N ILE A 34 8.75 -8.64 3.15
CA ILE A 34 7.38 -8.07 3.15
C ILE A 34 7.44 -6.54 3.22
N LEU A 35 8.33 -6.00 4.06
CA LEU A 35 8.56 -4.56 4.15
C LEU A 35 9.07 -4.01 2.81
N GLY A 36 10.05 -4.67 2.18
CA GLY A 36 10.53 -4.31 0.85
C GLY A 36 9.41 -4.30 -0.20
N ALA A 37 8.54 -5.31 -0.19
CA ALA A 37 7.38 -5.38 -1.08
C ALA A 37 6.38 -4.23 -0.84
N LEU A 38 6.18 -3.79 0.41
CA LEU A 38 5.39 -2.60 0.74
C LEU A 38 5.98 -1.32 0.11
N PHE A 39 7.28 -1.08 0.29
CA PHE A 39 7.93 0.10 -0.26
C PHE A 39 7.94 0.09 -1.80
N ALA A 40 8.25 -1.05 -2.41
CA ALA A 40 8.22 -1.20 -3.87
C ALA A 40 6.81 -0.99 -4.44
N SER A 41 5.81 -1.53 -3.75
CA SER A 41 4.39 -1.32 -4.11
C SER A 41 3.98 0.13 -4.00
N ALA A 42 4.38 0.83 -2.93
CA ALA A 42 4.07 2.24 -2.75
C ALA A 42 4.71 3.09 -3.85
N ASP A 43 5.99 2.87 -4.16
CA ASP A 43 6.71 3.62 -5.20
C ASP A 43 6.02 3.48 -6.57
N GLU A 44 5.69 2.25 -6.98
CA GLU A 44 4.94 2.03 -8.22
C GLU A 44 3.57 2.71 -8.17
N LEU A 45 2.79 2.49 -7.11
CA LEU A 45 1.43 3.01 -7.03
C LEU A 45 1.41 4.53 -7.06
N LEU A 46 2.39 5.22 -6.47
CA LEU A 46 2.47 6.68 -6.46
C LEU A 46 2.64 7.29 -7.85
N ASP A 47 3.09 6.52 -8.84
CA ASP A 47 3.15 6.95 -10.24
C ASP A 47 1.87 6.63 -11.02
N ARG A 48 1.02 5.74 -10.48
CA ARG A 48 -0.19 5.25 -11.15
C ARG A 48 -1.39 6.13 -10.86
N TYR A 49 -2.21 6.36 -11.88
CA TYR A 49 -3.56 6.87 -11.67
C TYR A 49 -4.42 5.80 -10.97
N PRO A 50 -5.26 6.16 -9.99
CA PRO A 50 -5.55 7.52 -9.48
C PRO A 50 -4.70 7.95 -8.28
N VAL A 51 -3.80 7.10 -7.78
CA VAL A 51 -3.05 7.33 -6.55
C VAL A 51 -2.19 8.59 -6.66
N ASN A 52 -1.55 8.82 -7.82
CA ASN A 52 -0.79 10.04 -8.10
C ASN A 52 -1.63 11.35 -8.03
N ARG A 53 -2.97 11.25 -8.17
CA ARG A 53 -3.89 12.39 -7.99
C ARG A 53 -4.35 12.55 -6.56
N LEU A 54 -4.51 11.43 -5.85
CA LEU A 54 -4.89 11.42 -4.44
C LEU A 54 -3.74 11.85 -3.52
N LEU A 55 -2.50 11.59 -3.94
CA LEU A 55 -1.25 11.83 -3.18
C LEU A 55 -0.19 12.54 -4.06
N PRO A 56 -0.41 13.83 -4.43
CA PRO A 56 0.36 14.51 -5.47
C PRO A 56 1.85 14.77 -5.15
N ASP A 57 2.22 14.83 -3.87
CA ASP A 57 3.61 15.11 -3.45
C ASP A 57 4.46 13.85 -3.22
N ARG A 58 4.01 12.70 -3.75
CA ARG A 58 4.56 11.36 -3.46
C ARG A 58 4.60 11.02 -1.95
N ALA A 59 3.86 11.76 -1.13
CA ALA A 59 3.74 11.50 0.29
C ALA A 59 2.63 10.49 0.56
N TRP A 60 2.99 9.37 1.18
CA TRP A 60 2.08 8.23 1.35
C TRP A 60 2.01 7.70 2.78
N ALA A 61 2.68 8.36 3.72
CA ALA A 61 2.64 8.01 5.13
C ALA A 61 2.33 9.23 6.00
N LYS A 62 1.77 8.97 7.17
CA LYS A 62 1.42 9.99 8.17
C LYS A 62 1.84 9.53 9.55
N ALA A 63 2.58 10.36 10.27
CA ALA A 63 2.93 10.10 11.67
C ALA A 63 1.72 10.24 12.59
N ALA A 64 1.87 9.76 13.83
CA ALA A 64 0.81 9.80 14.85
C ALA A 64 0.34 11.23 15.19
N ASP A 65 1.20 12.22 15.02
CA ASP A 65 0.91 13.65 15.18
C ASP A 65 0.18 14.27 13.96
N GLY A 66 -0.06 13.48 12.91
CA GLY A 66 -0.67 13.94 11.67
C GLY A 66 0.33 14.47 10.63
N THR A 67 1.63 14.50 10.93
CA THR A 67 2.66 14.96 10.00
C THR A 67 2.73 14.02 8.79
N VAL A 68 2.45 14.56 7.60
CA VAL A 68 2.57 13.85 6.33
C VAL A 68 4.04 13.72 5.94
N LYS A 69 4.45 12.54 5.48
CA LYS A 69 5.83 12.19 5.18
C LYS A 69 5.95 11.40 3.87
N PRO A 70 7.10 11.52 3.17
CA PRO A 70 7.31 10.86 1.87
C PRO A 70 7.33 9.34 1.96
N ALA A 71 7.60 8.77 3.13
CA ALA A 71 7.58 7.33 3.40
C ALA A 71 7.50 7.10 4.92
N PRO A 72 7.05 5.93 5.38
CA PRO A 72 7.03 5.61 6.80
C PRO A 72 8.45 5.35 7.31
N THR A 73 8.70 5.75 8.55
CA THR A 73 9.98 5.63 9.27
C THR A 73 9.84 4.84 10.56
N ILE A 74 8.63 4.67 11.08
CA ILE A 74 8.34 3.87 12.28
C ILE A 74 7.07 3.02 12.08
N ASP A 75 6.95 1.95 12.85
CA ASP A 75 5.85 0.97 12.74
C ASP A 75 4.45 1.57 12.91
N THR A 76 4.34 2.67 13.64
CA THR A 76 3.09 3.38 13.93
C THR A 76 2.71 4.40 12.86
N ASP A 77 3.57 4.67 11.88
CA ASP A 77 3.20 5.52 10.75
C ASP A 77 2.04 4.87 9.98
N VAL A 78 1.03 5.68 9.65
CA VAL A 78 -0.18 5.27 8.98
C VAL A 78 0.00 5.41 7.47
N VAL A 79 -0.33 4.36 6.72
CA VAL A 79 -0.29 4.37 5.25
C VAL A 79 -1.54 5.05 4.68
N MET A 80 -1.33 6.01 3.78
CA MET A 80 -2.37 6.84 3.18
C MET A 80 -2.94 6.27 1.87
N ILE A 81 -2.23 5.31 1.25
CA ILE A 81 -2.73 4.57 0.08
C ILE A 81 -3.94 3.73 0.51
N ASP A 82 -4.92 3.55 -0.39
CA ASP A 82 -6.08 2.69 -0.13
C ASP A 82 -5.64 1.33 0.44
N GLU A 83 -6.21 0.98 1.59
CA GLU A 83 -5.74 -0.16 2.38
C GLU A 83 -5.90 -1.48 1.65
N GLY A 84 -6.98 -1.62 0.87
CA GLY A 84 -7.20 -2.81 0.07
C GLY A 84 -6.21 -2.93 -1.08
N LEU A 85 -5.95 -1.81 -1.76
CA LEU A 85 -5.00 -1.70 -2.86
C LEU A 85 -3.58 -2.04 -2.41
N ILE A 86 -3.08 -1.40 -1.34
CA ILE A 86 -1.72 -1.62 -0.86
C ILE A 86 -1.54 -3.05 -0.33
N LYS A 87 -2.54 -3.63 0.34
CA LYS A 87 -2.50 -5.04 0.79
C LYS A 87 -2.37 -6.01 -0.38
N SER A 88 -3.15 -5.86 -1.44
CA SER A 88 -3.02 -6.71 -2.63
C SER A 88 -1.69 -6.50 -3.35
N ALA A 89 -1.20 -5.26 -3.41
CA ALA A 89 0.07 -4.95 -4.08
C ALA A 89 1.27 -5.58 -3.36
N ILE A 90 1.30 -5.56 -2.02
CA ILE A 90 2.34 -6.23 -1.23
C ILE A 90 2.41 -7.73 -1.57
N LEU A 91 1.25 -8.40 -1.61
CA LEU A 91 1.19 -9.85 -1.89
C LEU A 91 1.66 -10.15 -3.31
N TRP A 92 1.19 -9.36 -4.28
CA TRP A 92 1.63 -9.47 -5.67
C TRP A 92 3.14 -9.32 -5.79
N ARG A 93 3.72 -8.24 -5.25
CA ARG A 93 5.15 -7.97 -5.33
C ARG A 93 5.97 -9.04 -4.65
N TRP A 94 5.59 -9.43 -3.43
CA TRP A 94 6.29 -10.49 -2.72
C TRP A 94 6.25 -11.82 -3.47
N ARG A 95 5.08 -12.22 -4.02
CA ARG A 95 4.96 -13.48 -4.79
C ARG A 95 5.76 -13.43 -6.09
N SER A 96 5.70 -12.31 -6.81
CA SER A 96 6.48 -12.08 -8.02
C SER A 96 7.98 -12.19 -7.77
N ASP A 97 8.48 -11.53 -6.71
CA ASP A 97 9.91 -11.51 -6.37
C ASP A 97 10.43 -12.88 -5.90
N ASN A 98 9.55 -13.71 -5.36
CA ASN A 98 9.88 -15.07 -4.90
C ASN A 98 9.52 -16.16 -5.94
N GLY A 99 9.10 -15.79 -7.15
CA GLY A 99 8.81 -16.73 -8.24
C GLY A 99 7.56 -17.60 -8.05
N PHE A 100 6.63 -17.17 -7.20
CA PHE A 100 5.32 -17.82 -7.05
C PHE A 100 4.34 -17.35 -8.12
N ASP A 101 3.24 -18.08 -8.32
CA ASP A 101 2.13 -17.59 -9.14
C ASP A 101 1.52 -16.34 -8.50
N TYR A 102 1.37 -15.30 -9.31
CA TYR A 102 1.00 -13.96 -8.89
C TYR A 102 -0.09 -13.34 -9.79
N ALA A 103 -0.53 -14.06 -10.83
CA ALA A 103 -1.40 -13.50 -11.86
C ALA A 103 -2.78 -13.08 -11.32
N GLU A 104 -3.26 -13.71 -10.26
CA GLU A 104 -4.51 -13.34 -9.59
C GLU A 104 -4.36 -12.10 -8.72
N ASP A 105 -3.25 -11.96 -7.98
CA ASP A 105 -3.01 -10.77 -7.17
C ASP A 105 -2.83 -9.53 -8.04
N PHE A 106 -2.11 -9.67 -9.15
CA PHE A 106 -1.97 -8.60 -10.13
C PHE A 106 -3.34 -8.15 -10.66
N ARG A 107 -4.20 -9.09 -11.07
CA ARG A 107 -5.58 -8.77 -11.51
C ARG A 107 -6.36 -8.04 -10.40
N THR A 108 -6.23 -8.48 -9.16
CA THR A 108 -6.89 -7.84 -8.01
C THR A 108 -6.42 -6.40 -7.82
N VAL A 109 -5.13 -6.11 -8.00
CA VAL A 109 -4.56 -4.76 -7.93
C VAL A 109 -5.14 -3.87 -9.04
N GLU A 110 -5.16 -4.34 -10.28
CA GLU A 110 -5.68 -3.59 -11.43
C GLU A 110 -7.18 -3.28 -11.31
N GLU A 111 -7.98 -4.24 -10.81
CA GLU A 111 -9.39 -4.02 -10.53
C GLU A 111 -9.62 -2.95 -9.45
N ARG A 112 -8.80 -2.96 -8.40
CA ARG A 112 -8.87 -1.97 -7.32
C ARG A 112 -8.47 -0.57 -7.79
N LEU A 113 -7.39 -0.47 -8.58
CA LEU A 113 -7.00 0.78 -9.24
C LEU A 113 -8.12 1.34 -10.09
N SER A 114 -8.74 0.50 -10.92
CA SER A 114 -9.86 0.88 -11.79
C SER A 114 -11.05 1.40 -10.98
N ARG A 115 -11.44 0.69 -9.91
CA ARG A 115 -12.52 1.10 -9.01
C ARG A 115 -12.23 2.43 -8.32
N LEU A 116 -11.00 2.62 -7.84
CA LEU A 116 -10.57 3.86 -7.21
C LEU A 116 -10.59 5.02 -8.20
N GLY A 117 -10.19 4.78 -9.45
CA GLY A 117 -10.19 5.80 -10.50
C GLY A 117 -11.59 6.27 -10.87
N LEU A 118 -12.53 5.33 -10.97
CA LEU A 118 -13.95 5.64 -11.17
C LEU A 118 -14.52 6.46 -10.00
N ALA A 119 -14.20 6.08 -8.75
CA ALA A 119 -14.63 6.81 -7.57
C ALA A 119 -14.10 8.25 -7.57
N TYR A 120 -12.79 8.43 -7.82
CA TYR A 120 -12.17 9.75 -7.93
C TYR A 120 -12.86 10.61 -8.99
N THR A 121 -13.07 10.07 -10.19
CA THR A 121 -13.71 10.80 -11.30
C THR A 121 -15.14 11.21 -10.95
N LYS A 122 -15.90 10.34 -10.26
CA LYS A 122 -17.27 10.63 -9.84
C LYS A 122 -17.32 11.78 -8.84
N THR A 123 -16.42 11.80 -7.84
CA THR A 123 -16.33 12.89 -6.87
C THR A 123 -16.05 14.21 -7.57
N GLN A 124 -15.02 14.26 -8.42
CA GLN A 124 -14.65 15.48 -9.16
C GLN A 124 -15.79 16.01 -10.06
N ARG A 125 -16.56 15.11 -10.68
CA ARG A 125 -17.73 15.49 -11.49
C ARG A 125 -18.92 15.95 -10.64
N GLY A 126 -19.10 15.41 -9.43
CA GLY A 126 -20.14 15.83 -8.50
C GLY A 126 -19.92 17.25 -7.98
N ASP A 127 -18.67 17.59 -7.68
CA ASP A 127 -18.27 18.92 -7.22
C ASP A 127 -18.46 20.00 -8.31
N ALA A 128 -18.32 19.61 -9.59
CA ALA A 128 -18.49 20.52 -10.73
C ALA A 128 -19.95 20.91 -11.05
N ILE A 129 -20.96 20.25 -10.45
CA ILE A 129 -22.40 20.46 -10.75
C ILE A 129 -23.08 21.35 -9.69
N GLN A 130 -22.39 21.70 -8.60
CA GLN A 130 -22.88 22.64 -7.59
C GLN A 130 -22.60 24.09 -8.04
N LEU A 131 -23.49 24.65 -8.87
CA LEU A 131 -23.54 26.08 -9.23
C LEU A 131 -24.94 26.64 -8.98
#